data_AF-A0A529TQF4-F1
#
_entry.id   AF-A0A529TQF4-F1
#
_cell.length_a   1.000
_cell.length_b   1.000
_cell.length_c   1.000
_cell.angle_alpha   90.00
_cell.angle_beta   90.00
_cell.angle_gamma   90.00
#
_symmetry.space_group_name_H-M   'P 1'
#
loop_
_entity.id
_entity.type
_entity.pdbx_description
1 polymer ?
#
loop_
_entity_poly.entity_id
_entity_poly.type
_entity_poly.pdbx_seq_one_letter_code
_entity_poly.pdbx_strand_id
1 'polypeptide(L)' 'VDDYAFPSRIDPRAHMSTRQYARLVDEWVEAVGLRPEEYGTHSLRRTKASIIYKATGNLRAIQILLGHTKIENTVRYL' A
#
# COMPACT_ATOMS: atom_id res chain seq x y z
N VAL A 1 14.23 -2.98 20.60
CA VAL A 1 13.40 -1.96 19.92
C VAL A 1 12.00 -2.51 20.01
N ASP A 2 11.33 -2.22 21.11
CA ASP A 2 10.06 -2.88 21.46
C ASP A 2 8.85 -1.99 21.14
N ASP A 3 9.11 -0.83 20.53
CA ASP A 3 8.11 0.15 20.14
C ASP A 3 7.69 -0.01 18.66
N TYR A 4 6.41 0.22 18.39
CA TYR A 4 5.90 0.23 17.03
C TYR A 4 6.39 1.46 16.25
N ALA A 5 6.87 1.26 15.02
CA ALA A 5 7.28 2.35 14.14
C ALA A 5 6.14 3.36 13.86
N PHE A 6 4.90 2.89 13.85
CA PHE A 6 3.70 3.71 13.76
C PHE A 6 2.76 3.38 14.93
N PRO A 7 2.84 4.12 16.05
CA PRO A 7 2.00 3.89 17.21
C PRO A 7 0.55 4.33 16.97
N SER A 8 -0.39 3.77 17.73
CA SER A 8 -1.79 4.16 17.70
C SER A 8 -1.99 5.57 18.27
N ARG A 9 -3.03 6.26 17.78
CA ARG A 9 -3.47 7.56 18.32
C ARG A 9 -4.08 7.47 19.72
N ILE A 10 -4.53 6.27 20.13
CA ILE A 10 -5.24 6.07 21.41
C ILE A 10 -4.31 5.46 22.46
N ASP A 11 -3.51 4.45 22.08
CA ASP A 11 -2.56 3.78 22.96
C ASP A 11 -1.17 3.78 22.31
N PRO A 12 -0.20 4.59 22.81
CA PRO A 12 1.15 4.63 22.27
C PRO A 12 1.89 3.28 22.31
N ARG A 13 1.45 2.33 23.14
CA ARG A 13 2.00 0.97 23.21
C ARG A 13 1.38 0.02 22.21
N ALA A 14 0.36 0.43 21.46
CA ALA A 14 -0.28 -0.35 20.42
C ALA A 14 0.10 0.18 19.03
N HIS A 15 -0.01 -0.66 18.00
CA HIS A 15 0.22 -0.24 16.62
C HIS A 15 -0.99 0.53 16.06
N MET A 16 -0.72 1.39 15.07
CA MET A 16 -1.78 2.03 14.27
C MET A 16 -2.73 0.99 13.67
N SER A 17 -4.04 1.25 13.77
CA SER A 17 -5.05 0.36 13.18
C SER A 17 -5.12 0.52 11.66
N THR A 18 -5.58 -0.52 10.97
CA THR A 18 -5.83 -0.49 9.52
C THR A 18 -6.81 0.61 9.12
N ARG A 19 -7.82 0.88 9.97
CA ARG A 19 -8.78 1.97 9.75
C ARG A 19 -8.14 3.34 9.86
N GLN A 20 -7.24 3.53 10.82
CA GLN A 20 -6.52 4.80 10.93
C GLN A 20 -5.57 5.01 9.75
N TYR A 21 -4.91 3.95 9.28
CA TYR A 21 -4.09 4.02 8.08
C TYR A 21 -4.94 4.39 6.84
N ALA A 22 -6.10 3.75 6.66
CA ALA A 22 -7.00 4.09 5.55
C ALA A 22 -7.42 5.56 5.58
N ARG A 23 -7.84 6.09 6.73
CA ARG A 23 -8.22 7.51 6.88
C ARG A 23 -7.08 8.47 6.52
N LEU A 24 -5.85 8.17 6.94
CA LEU A 24 -4.70 9.00 6.57
C LEU A 24 -4.49 9.04 5.06
N VAL A 25 -4.65 7.90 4.39
CA VAL A 25 -4.57 7.85 2.93
C VAL A 25 -5.70 8.63 2.29
N ASP A 26 -6.93 8.50 2.77
CA ASP A 26 -8.09 9.25 2.26
C ASP A 26 -7.86 10.77 2.38
N GLU A 27 -7.39 11.24 3.54
CA GLU A 27 -7.04 12.65 3.79
C GLU A 27 -5.95 13.14 2.82
N TRP A 28 -4.90 12.35 2.58
CA TRP A 28 -3.83 12.72 1.65
C TRP A 28 -4.29 12.75 0.20
N VAL A 29 -5.14 11.80 -0.20
CA VAL A 29 -5.73 11.74 -1.55
C VAL A 29 -6.61 12.96 -1.81
N GLU A 30 -7.47 13.32 -0.84
CA GLU A 30 -8.29 14.52 -0.92
C GLU A 30 -7.43 15.79 -0.98
N ALA A 31 -6.38 15.87 -0.16
CA ALA A 31 -5.47 17.02 -0.13
C ALA A 31 -4.74 17.28 -1.46
N VAL A 32 -4.53 16.25 -2.29
CA VAL A 32 -3.94 16.39 -3.62
C VAL A 32 -4.99 16.54 -4.74
N GLY A 33 -6.28 16.68 -4.38
CA GLY A 33 -7.38 16.92 -5.31
C GLY A 33 -7.88 15.68 -6.04
N LEU A 34 -7.60 14.48 -5.50
CA LEU A 34 -8.08 13.21 -6.04
C LEU A 34 -9.32 12.72 -5.28
N ARG A 35 -10.08 11.81 -5.88
CA ARG A 35 -11.29 11.21 -5.28
C ARG A 35 -10.93 10.03 -4.36
N PRO A 36 -11.14 10.10 -3.04
CA PRO A 36 -10.81 9.01 -2.11
C PRO A 36 -11.46 7.66 -2.45
N GLU A 37 -12.62 7.66 -3.11
CA GLU A 37 -13.32 6.44 -3.52
C GLU A 37 -12.54 5.64 -4.58
N GLU A 38 -11.64 6.30 -5.31
CA GLU A 38 -10.82 5.70 -6.35
C GLU A 38 -9.43 5.28 -5.85
N TYR A 39 -8.97 5.88 -4.75
CA TYR A 39 -7.60 5.71 -4.26
C TYR A 39 -7.57 5.34 -2.77
N GLY A 40 -7.40 4.04 -2.49
CA GLY A 40 -7.13 3.53 -1.15
C GLY A 40 -5.74 2.92 -0.99
N THR A 41 -5.43 2.43 0.21
CA THR A 41 -4.16 1.74 0.54
C THR A 41 -3.80 0.62 -0.46
N HIS A 42 -4.79 -0.12 -0.95
CA HIS A 42 -4.60 -1.15 -1.96
C HIS A 42 -4.29 -0.60 -3.35
N SER A 43 -4.93 0.51 -3.74
CA SER A 43 -4.64 1.18 -5.02
C SER A 43 -3.18 1.67 -5.07
N LEU A 44 -2.68 2.23 -3.98
CA LEU A 44 -1.29 2.69 -3.87
C LEU A 44 -0.31 1.51 -4.00
N ARG A 45 -0.62 0.37 -3.38
CA ARG A 45 0.16 -0.86 -3.52
C ARG A 45 0.20 -1.35 -4.98
N ARG A 46 -0.93 -1.27 -5.70
CA ARG A 46 -1.00 -1.57 -7.15
C ARG A 46 -0.16 -0.61 -7.97
N THR A 47 -0.37 0.69 -7.81
CA THR A 47 0.31 1.74 -8.60
C THR A 47 1.83 1.63 -8.49
N LYS A 48 2.37 1.43 -7.28
CA LYS A 48 3.83 1.27 -7.10
C LYS A 48 4.37 0.05 -7.86
N ALA A 49 3.67 -1.08 -7.81
CA ALA A 49 4.06 -2.28 -8.54
C ALA A 49 4.03 -2.06 -10.06
N SER A 50 2.99 -1.41 -10.58
CA SER A 50 2.88 -1.08 -12.01
C SER A 50 3.99 -0.15 -12.50
N ILE A 51 4.37 0.86 -11.69
CA ILE A 51 5.49 1.76 -12.03
C ILE A 51 6.83 1.00 -12.09
N ILE A 52 7.12 0.15 -11.11
CA ILE A 52 8.37 -0.64 -11.10
C ILE A 52 8.38 -1.64 -12.25
N TYR A 53 7.24 -2.28 -12.55
CA TYR A 53 7.13 -3.19 -13.70
C TYR A 53 7.37 -2.45 -15.01
N LYS A 54 6.73 -1.30 -15.22
CA LYS A 54 6.93 -0.47 -16.42
C LYS A 54 8.40 -0.07 -16.62
N ALA A 55 9.12 0.20 -15.53
CA ALA A 55 10.53 0.59 -15.58
C ALA A 55 11.50 -0.58 -15.81
N THR A 56 11.16 -1.79 -15.35
CA THR A 56 12.11 -2.92 -15.30
C THR A 56 11.75 -4.11 -16.17
N GLY A 57 10.48 -4.26 -16.55
CA GLY A 57 9.93 -5.47 -17.18
C GLY A 57 10.00 -6.73 -16.32
N ASN A 58 10.47 -6.66 -15.06
CA ASN A 58 10.79 -7.83 -14.27
C ASN A 58 9.61 -8.28 -13.40
N LEU A 59 8.75 -9.12 -13.99
CA LEU A 59 7.56 -9.64 -13.31
C LEU A 59 7.89 -10.46 -12.04
N ARG A 60 9.01 -11.19 -12.03
CA ARG A 60 9.43 -12.01 -10.88
C ARG A 60 9.84 -11.15 -9.69
N ALA A 61 10.51 -10.02 -9.93
CA ALA A 61 10.85 -9.06 -8.88
C ALA A 61 9.59 -8.46 -8.24
N ILE A 62 8.58 -8.13 -9.05
CA ILE A 62 7.30 -7.62 -8.54
C ILE A 62 6.56 -8.67 -7.72
N GLN A 63 6.57 -9.94 -8.16
CA GLN A 63 5.95 -11.03 -7.41
C GLN A 63 6.53 -11.14 -5.99
N ILE A 64 7.87 -11.09 -5.88
CA ILE A 64 8.58 -11.14 -4.60
C ILE A 64 8.25 -9.91 -3.76
N LEU A 65 8.28 -8.72 -4.35
CA LEU A 65 7.97 -7.45 -3.68
C LEU A 65 6.54 -7.43 -3.11
N LEU A 66 5.58 -7.99 -3.84
CA LEU A 66 4.19 -8.08 -3.40
C LEU A 66 3.93 -9.28 -2.49
N GLY A 67 4.88 -10.21 -2.32
CA GLY A 67 4.69 -11.42 -1.54
C GLY A 67 3.65 -12.38 -2.13
N HIS A 68 3.46 -12.38 -3.45
CA HIS A 68 2.51 -13.27 -4.11
C HIS A 68 3.11 -14.67 -4.30
N THR A 69 2.45 -15.70 -3.79
CA THR A 69 2.89 -17.10 -3.97
C THR A 69 2.86 -17.53 -5.43
N LYS A 70 1.84 -17.08 -6.19
CA LYS A 70 1.59 -17.43 -7.58
C LYS A 70 1.88 -16.25 -8.50
N ILE A 71 2.57 -16.49 -9.61
CA ILE A 71 2.96 -15.42 -10.55
C ILE A 71 1.73 -14.84 -11.26
N GLU A 72 0.69 -15.66 -11.46
CA GLU A 72 -0.59 -15.30 -12.06
C GLU A 72 -1.32 -14.22 -11.24
N ASN A 73 -1.18 -14.25 -9.91
CA ASN A 73 -1.74 -13.19 -9.04
C ASN A 73 -1.06 -11.85 -9.31
N THR A 74 0.23 -11.86 -9.64
CA THR A 74 0.98 -10.66 -9.98
C THR A 74 0.58 -10.13 -11.35
N VAL A 75 0.36 -11.00 -12.33
CA VAL A 75 -0.16 -10.61 -13.66
C VAL A 75 -1.53 -9.96 -13.54
N ARG A 76 -2.46 -10.52 -12.74
CA ARG A 76 -3.79 -9.92 -12.50
C ARG A 76 -3.73 -8.60 -11.74
N TYR A 77 -2.62 -8.34 -11.04
CA TYR A 77 -2.44 -7.16 -10.20
C TYR A 77 -1.97 -5.95 -11.01
N LEU A 78 -1.20 -6.20 -12.07
CA LEU A 78 -0.66 -5.21 -13.00
C LEU A 78 -1.69 -4.84 -14.07
#